data_AF-A0A351EI59-F1
#
_entry.id   AF-A0A351EI59-F1
#
_cell.length_a   1.000
_cell.length_b   1.000
_cell.length_c   1.000
_cell.angle_alpha   90.00
_cell.angle_beta   90.00
_cell.angle_gamma   90.00
#
_symmetry.space_group_name_H-M   'P 1'
#
loop_
_entity.id
_entity.type
_entity.pdbx_description
1 polymer ?
#
loop_
_entity_poly.entity_id
_entity_poly.type
_entity_poly.pdbx_seq_one_letter_code
_entity_poly.pdbx_strand_id
1 'polypeptide(L)'
;MTEAAPLSGPGVEALVRRVIDVINAARPMPLSTSVMISRDEIVELLEAALTELPEEVREARWLLKEREDLLSKARVDAGLVIEEARTRVAQMVQRTEVVRSAERKARQ
;
A
#
# COMPACT_ATOMS: atom_id res chain seq x y z
N MET A 1 -7.53 -17.11 -3.54
CA MET A 1 -6.53 -16.76 -2.51
C MET A 1 -5.19 -16.81 -3.19
N THR A 2 -4.72 -15.68 -3.72
CA THR A 2 -3.44 -15.62 -4.41
C THR A 2 -2.37 -15.47 -3.34
N GLU A 3 -1.61 -16.53 -3.13
CA GLU A 3 -0.44 -16.58 -2.28
C GLU A 3 0.54 -15.50 -2.78
N ALA A 4 0.72 -14.45 -1.98
CA ALA A 4 1.74 -13.44 -2.22
C ALA A 4 3.09 -14.16 -2.07
N ALA A 5 3.71 -14.47 -3.21
CA ALA A 5 5.03 -15.08 -3.24
C ALA A 5 5.99 -14.22 -2.38
N PRO A 6 6.78 -14.83 -1.49
CA PRO A 6 7.77 -14.10 -0.73
C PRO A 6 8.71 -13.41 -1.71
N LEU A 7 8.92 -12.10 -1.51
CA LEU A 7 9.95 -11.32 -2.20
C LEU A 7 11.29 -12.06 -2.02
N SER A 8 11.69 -12.84 -3.02
CA SER A 8 12.75 -13.86 -2.86
C SER A 8 14.15 -13.31 -3.13
N GLY A 9 14.29 -11.98 -3.29
CA GLY A 9 15.55 -11.28 -3.46
C GLY A 9 15.91 -10.41 -2.25
N PRO A 10 17.19 -10.06 -2.06
CA PRO A 10 17.63 -9.12 -1.03
C PRO A 10 17.01 -7.71 -1.17
N GLY A 11 16.40 -7.39 -2.32
CA GLY A 11 15.80 -6.10 -2.62
C GLY A 11 16.85 -5.10 -3.09
N VAL A 12 16.47 -4.21 -4.01
CA VAL A 12 17.38 -3.21 -4.60
C VAL A 12 18.17 -2.43 -3.56
N GLU A 13 17.52 -2.02 -2.47
CA GLU A 13 18.18 -1.26 -1.42
C GLU A 13 19.35 -2.03 -0.80
N ALA A 14 19.18 -3.33 -0.54
CA ALA A 14 20.23 -4.16 0.03
C ALA A 14 21.38 -4.38 -0.96
N LEU A 15 21.09 -4.54 -2.25
CA LEU A 15 22.10 -4.65 -3.30
C LEU A 15 22.94 -3.37 -3.42
N VAL A 16 22.28 -2.21 -3.41
CA VAL A 16 22.96 -0.90 -3.43
C VAL A 16 23.80 -0.70 -2.16
N ARG A 17 23.29 -1.06 -0.98
CA ARG A 17 24.06 -1.01 0.27
C ARG A 17 25.29 -1.91 0.20
N ARG A 18 25.16 -3.11 -0.36
CA ARG A 18 26.28 -4.03 -0.53
C ARG A 18 27.37 -3.47 -1.44
N VAL A 19 27.00 -2.79 -2.53
CA VAL A 19 27.96 -2.07 -3.38
C VAL A 19 28.71 -1.01 -2.58
N ILE A 20 28.00 -0.21 -1.78
CA ILE A 20 28.61 0.82 -0.93
C ILE A 20 29.58 0.19 0.08
N ASP A 21 29.21 -0.92 0.71
CA ASP A 21 30.04 -1.62 1.69
C ASP A 21 31.32 -2.18 1.06
N VAL A 22 31.24 -2.77 -0.14
CA VAL A 22 32.42 -3.25 -0.89
C VAL A 22 33.37 -2.10 -1.22
N ILE A 23 32.83 -0.95 -1.64
CA ILE A 23 33.65 0.25 -1.94
C ILE A 23 34.30 0.79 -0.67
N ASN A 24 33.60 0.82 0.46
CA ASN A 24 34.14 1.30 1.74
C ASN A 24 35.21 0.37 2.32
N ALA A 25 35.10 -0.95 2.09
CA ALA A 25 36.06 -1.94 2.54
C ALA A 25 37.28 -2.07 1.60
N ALA A 26 37.25 -1.41 0.44
CA ALA A 26 38.25 -1.53 -0.60
C ALA A 26 39.63 -1.00 -0.15
N ARG A 27 40.71 -1.65 -0.61
CA ARG A 27 42.07 -1.25 -0.25
C ARG A 27 42.43 0.07 -0.96
N PRO A 28 42.88 1.12 -0.24
CA PRO A 28 43.32 2.35 -0.87
C PRO A 28 44.62 2.15 -1.66
N MET A 29 44.75 2.88 -2.77
CA MET A 29 45.97 2.94 -3.56
C MET A 29 46.98 3.90 -2.92
N PRO A 30 48.28 3.56 -2.82
CA PRO A 30 49.30 4.49 -2.32
C PRO A 30 49.36 5.76 -3.17
N LEU A 31 49.51 6.91 -2.50
CA LEU A 31 49.67 8.22 -3.15
C LEU A 31 48.48 8.64 -4.05
N SER A 32 47.29 8.08 -3.84
CA SER A 32 46.06 8.39 -4.58
C SER A 32 44.84 8.40 -3.66
N THR A 33 43.77 9.07 -4.09
CA THR A 33 42.44 8.99 -3.45
C THR A 33 41.61 7.80 -3.96
N SER A 34 42.16 7.00 -4.88
CA SER A 34 41.47 5.85 -5.47
C SER A 34 41.57 4.59 -4.62
N VAL A 35 40.59 3.70 -4.76
CA VAL A 35 40.56 2.37 -4.13
C VAL A 35 40.64 1.26 -5.17
N MET A 36 41.19 0.10 -4.78
CA MET A 36 41.22 -1.11 -5.59
C MET A 36 39.97 -1.94 -5.31
N ILE A 37 39.15 -2.16 -6.34
CA ILE A 37 37.90 -2.95 -6.27
C ILE A 37 37.85 -4.00 -7.37
N SER A 38 37.14 -5.10 -7.11
CA SER A 38 36.76 -6.05 -8.15
C SER A 38 35.70 -5.44 -9.03
N ARG A 39 36.06 -5.13 -10.29
CA ARG A 39 35.10 -4.58 -11.26
C ARG A 39 33.91 -5.53 -11.45
N ASP A 40 34.18 -6.82 -11.61
CA ASP A 40 33.16 -7.80 -11.98
C ASP A 40 32.14 -7.99 -10.86
N GLU A 41 32.59 -8.00 -9.60
CA GLU A 41 31.69 -8.06 -8.43
C GLU A 41 30.76 -6.84 -8.34
N ILE A 42 31.29 -5.63 -8.56
CA ILE A 42 30.47 -4.41 -8.51
C ILE A 42 29.46 -4.37 -9.67
N VAL A 43 29.89 -4.78 -10.88
CA VAL A 43 29.01 -4.84 -12.04
C VAL A 43 27.88 -5.83 -11.81
N GLU A 44 28.18 -7.03 -11.30
CA GLU A 44 27.18 -8.06 -10.99
C GLU A 44 26.14 -7.57 -9.97
N LEU A 45 26.57 -6.92 -8.89
CA LEU A 45 25.66 -6.35 -7.88
C LEU A 45 24.77 -5.24 -8.45
N LEU A 46 25.30 -4.39 -9.32
CA LEU A 46 24.55 -3.32 -9.96
C LEU A 46 23.57 -3.85 -11.01
N GLU A 47 23.94 -4.87 -11.78
CA GLU A 47 23.05 -5.54 -12.74
C GLU A 47 21.90 -6.26 -12.02
N ALA A 48 22.17 -6.90 -10.88
CA ALA A 48 21.15 -7.46 -10.01
C ALA A 48 20.17 -6.37 -9.53
N ALA A 49 20.70 -5.22 -9.06
CA ALA A 49 19.85 -4.10 -8.62
C ALA A 49 19.01 -3.51 -9.77
N LEU A 50 19.57 -3.41 -10.98
CA LEU A 50 18.83 -2.97 -12.17
C LEU A 50 17.76 -3.97 -12.61
N THR A 51 17.93 -5.26 -12.31
CA THR A 51 16.95 -6.31 -12.64
C THR A 51 15.84 -6.37 -11.60
N GLU A 52 16.15 -6.13 -10.32
CA GLU A 52 15.15 -6.05 -9.27
C GLU A 52 14.29 -4.78 -9.42
N LEU A 53 14.89 -3.59 -9.67
CA LEU A 53 14.18 -2.29 -9.78
C LEU A 53 12.85 -2.30 -10.60
N PRO A 54 12.79 -2.90 -11.80
CA PRO A 54 11.55 -3.06 -12.56
C PRO A 54 10.43 -3.75 -11.79
N GLU A 55 10.76 -4.75 -10.99
CA GLU A 55 9.83 -5.53 -10.16
C GLU A 55 9.30 -4.69 -9.01
N GLU A 56 10.13 -4.10 -8.15
CA GLU A 56 9.60 -3.35 -7.00
C GLU A 56 8.86 -2.09 -7.44
N VAL A 57 9.26 -1.46 -8.54
CA VAL A 57 8.51 -0.31 -9.09
C VAL A 57 7.16 -0.76 -9.65
N ARG A 58 7.07 -1.96 -10.26
CA ARG A 58 5.78 -2.52 -10.70
C ARG A 58 4.89 -2.86 -9.52
N GLU A 59 5.44 -3.44 -8.47
CA GLU A 59 4.75 -3.73 -7.23
C GLU A 59 4.24 -2.47 -6.54
N ALA A 60 5.07 -1.44 -6.43
CA ALA A 60 4.68 -0.15 -5.86
C ALA A 60 3.52 0.48 -6.65
N ARG A 61 3.57 0.46 -7.98
CA ARG A 61 2.46 0.93 -8.82
C ARG A 61 1.19 0.09 -8.63
N TRP A 62 1.33 -1.22 -8.50
CA TRP A 62 0.18 -2.10 -8.24
C TRP A 62 -0.44 -1.83 -6.87
N LEU A 63 0.38 -1.67 -5.83
CA LEU A 63 -0.08 -1.36 -4.47
C LEU A 63 -0.81 -0.02 -4.41
N LEU A 64 -0.30 1.00 -5.12
CA LEU A 64 -0.98 2.30 -5.23
C LEU A 64 -2.36 2.15 -5.87
N LYS A 65 -2.45 1.38 -6.96
CA LYS A 65 -3.72 1.09 -7.62
C LYS A 65 -4.69 0.34 -6.69
N GLU A 66 -4.22 -0.70 -6.01
CA GLU A 66 -5.05 -1.49 -5.08
C GLU A 66 -5.58 -0.62 -3.92
N ARG A 67 -4.75 0.30 -3.41
CA ARG A 67 -5.16 1.27 -2.40
C ARG A 67 -6.28 2.19 -2.92
N GLU A 68 -6.17 2.69 -4.14
CA GLU A 68 -7.21 3.53 -4.75
C GLU A 68 -8.52 2.76 -4.92
N ASP A 69 -8.46 1.51 -5.37
CA ASP A 69 -9.62 0.63 -5.51
C ASP A 69 -10.28 0.34 -4.14
N LEU A 70 -9.49 0.10 -3.10
CA LEU A 70 -9.98 -0.10 -1.74
C LEU A 70 -10.67 1.16 -1.20
N LEU A 71 -10.07 2.34 -1.39
CA LEU A 71 -10.66 3.61 -0.96
C LEU A 71 -11.95 3.92 -1.71
N SER A 72 -12.03 3.58 -2.99
CA SER A 72 -13.25 3.74 -3.79
C SER A 72 -14.38 2.88 -3.24
N LYS A 73 -14.12 1.59 -3.00
CA LYS A 73 -15.09 0.66 -2.38
C LYS A 73 -15.56 1.16 -1.02
N ALA A 74 -14.62 1.57 -0.15
CA ALA A 74 -14.95 2.07 1.18
C ALA A 74 -15.85 3.31 1.14
N ARG A 75 -15.68 4.20 0.16
CA ARG A 75 -16.56 5.38 -0.04
C ARG A 75 -17.97 4.99 -0.46
N VAL A 76 -18.11 4.02 -1.37
CA VAL A 76 -19.41 3.49 -1.79
C VAL A 76 -20.13 2.86 -0.61
N ASP A 77 -19.44 2.00 0.13
CA ASP A 77 -20.00 1.30 1.29
C ASP A 77 -20.44 2.29 2.39
N ALA A 78 -19.63 3.31 2.68
CA ALA A 78 -19.99 4.37 3.60
C ALA A 78 -21.26 5.12 3.15
N GLY A 79 -21.39 5.39 1.85
CA GLY A 79 -22.59 6.00 1.28
C GLY A 79 -23.84 5.14 1.48
N LEU A 80 -23.74 3.84 1.22
CA LEU A 80 -24.84 2.89 1.42
C LEU A 80 -25.29 2.82 2.88
N VAL A 81 -24.34 2.78 3.83
CA VAL A 81 -24.63 2.78 5.27
C VAL A 81 -25.39 4.04 5.68
N ILE A 82 -25.00 5.21 5.16
CA ILE A 82 -25.68 6.48 5.45
C ILE A 82 -27.12 6.47 4.91
N GLU A 83 -27.33 5.99 3.69
CA GLU A 83 -28.67 5.92 3.09
C GLU A 83 -29.59 4.92 3.80
N GLU A 84 -29.05 3.78 4.24
CA GLU A 84 -29.80 2.81 5.04
C GLU A 84 -30.20 3.43 6.40
N ALA A 85 -29.28 4.14 7.05
CA ALA A 85 -29.56 4.82 8.30
C ALA A 85 -30.64 5.90 8.13
N ARG A 86 -30.58 6.72 7.08
CA ARG A 86 -31.61 7.72 6.75
C ARG A 86 -32.98 7.07 6.54
N THR A 87 -33.03 5.99 5.77
CA THR A 87 -34.25 5.22 5.51
C THR A 87 -34.87 4.71 6.81
N ARG A 88 -34.04 4.13 7.69
CA ARG A 88 -34.49 3.59 8.98
C ARG A 88 -35.01 4.67 9.91
N VAL A 89 -34.33 5.82 9.98
CA VAL A 89 -34.78 6.98 10.77
C VAL A 89 -36.14 7.50 10.26
N ALA A 90 -36.29 7.66 8.94
CA ALA A 90 -37.56 8.09 8.35
C ALA A 90 -38.72 7.15 8.71
N GLN A 91 -38.49 5.83 8.64
CA GLN A 91 -39.48 4.82 9.04
C GLN A 91 -39.83 4.89 10.54
N MET A 92 -38.85 5.14 11.41
CA MET A 92 -39.09 5.27 12.86
C MET A 92 -39.95 6.50 13.19
N VAL A 93 -39.67 7.64 12.54
CA VAL A 93 -40.46 8.87 12.70
C VAL A 93 -41.90 8.63 12.23
N GLN A 94 -42.07 8.03 11.04
CA GLN A 94 -43.40 7.73 10.50
C GLN A 94 -44.21 6.83 11.45
N ARG A 95 -43.61 5.77 11.99
CA ARG A 95 -44.27 4.89 12.97
C ARG A 95 -44.69 5.65 14.24
N THR A 96 -43.83 6.52 14.73
CA THR A 96 -44.10 7.32 15.94
C THR A 96 -45.27 8.28 15.74
N GLU A 97 -45.34 8.94 14.58
CA GLU A 97 -46.45 9.85 14.25
C GLU A 97 -47.79 9.11 14.10
N VAL A 98 -47.78 7.91 13.49
CA VAL A 98 -48.98 7.06 13.39
C VAL A 98 -49.51 6.71 14.78
N VAL A 99 -48.65 6.26 15.70
CA VAL A 99 -49.04 5.93 17.09
C VAL A 99 -49.62 7.15 17.80
N ARG A 100 -48.94 8.30 17.75
CA ARG A 100 -49.44 9.57 18.35
C ARG A 100 -50.79 10.00 17.79
N SER A 101 -51.06 9.75 16.51
CA SER A 101 -52.34 10.09 15.89
C SER A 101 -53.47 9.16 16.37
N ALA A 102 -53.18 7.87 16.53
CA ALA A 102 -54.13 6.87 17.03
C ALA A 102 -54.52 7.14 18.49
N GLU A 103 -53.55 7.48 19.34
CA GLU A 103 -53.80 7.84 20.74
C GLU A 103 -54.66 9.09 20.87
N ARG A 104 -54.43 10.12 20.04
CA ARG A 104 -55.25 11.34 20.02
C ARG A 104 -56.71 11.04 19.65
N LYS A 105 -56.94 10.19 18.64
CA LYS A 105 -58.29 9.76 18.26
C LYS A 105 -58.98 8.92 19.32
N ALA A 106 -58.24 8.08 20.05
CA ALA A 106 -58.81 7.22 21.08
C ALA A 106 -59.23 7.99 22.36
N ARG A 107 -58.67 9.18 22.60
CA ARG A 107 -59.01 10.06 23.73
C ARG A 107 -60.13 11.05 23.42
N GLN A 108 -60.60 11.08 22.17
CA GLN A 108 -61.66 11.98 21.69
C GLN A 108 -62.98 11.23 21.60
#